data_AF-A0A2N6EUN7-F1
#
_entry.id   AF-A0A2N6EUN7-F1
#
_cell.length_a   1.000
_cell.length_b   1.000
_cell.length_c   1.000
_cell.angle_alpha   90.00
_cell.angle_beta   90.00
_cell.angle_gamma   90.00
#
_symmetry.space_group_name_H-M   'P 1'
#
loop_
_entity.id
_entity.type
_entity.pdbx_description
1 polymer ?
#
loop_
_entity_poly.entity_id
_entity_poly.type
_entity_poly.pdbx_seq_one_letter_code
_entity_poly.pdbx_strand_id
1 'polypeptide(L)' 'MKALKKIATSLIILAIAAVPAFAGQQTENSGLLTWLFLGFIGLIVVGQLIPALVMGFGMVKGVLSSSDDHSHKHSA' A
#
# COMPACT_ATOMS: atom_id res chain seq x y z
N MET A 1 -14.64 2.10 -7.83
CA MET A 1 -14.43 2.97 -6.66
C MET A 1 -14.45 2.26 -5.30
N LYS A 2 -15.26 1.21 -5.07
CA LYS A 2 -15.35 0.55 -3.76
C LYS A 2 -14.03 -0.11 -3.30
N ALA A 3 -13.28 -0.73 -4.23
CA ALA A 3 -11.99 -1.38 -3.93
C ALA A 3 -10.89 -0.38 -3.52
N LEU A 4 -10.75 0.74 -4.26
CA LEU A 4 -9.81 1.80 -3.91
C LEU A 4 -10.10 2.39 -2.53
N LYS A 5 -11.39 2.58 -2.20
CA LYS A 5 -11.81 3.03 -0.86
C LYS A 5 -11.42 2.01 0.22
N LYS A 6 -11.58 0.70 -0.01
CA LYS A 6 -11.15 -0.34 0.95
C LYS A 6 -9.63 -0.37 1.16
N ILE A 7 -8.85 -0.19 0.10
CA ILE A 7 -7.38 -0.13 0.16
C ILE A 7 -6.93 1.11 0.92
N ALA A 8 -7.49 2.28 0.61
CA ALA A 8 -7.23 3.51 1.35
C ALA A 8 -7.59 3.36 2.83
N THR A 9 -8.74 2.77 3.15
CA THR A 9 -9.13 2.49 4.53
C THR A 9 -8.17 1.51 5.22
N SER A 10 -7.71 0.46 4.54
CA SER A 10 -6.69 -0.47 5.07
C SER A 10 -5.37 0.23 5.38
N LEU A 11 -4.91 1.11 4.49
CA LEU A 11 -3.69 1.88 4.69
C LEU A 11 -3.82 2.87 5.85
N ILE A 12 -4.98 3.52 5.99
CA ILE A 12 -5.28 4.43 7.11
C ILE A 12 -5.29 3.67 8.44
N ILE A 13 -5.91 2.48 8.49
CA ILE A 13 -5.93 1.64 9.70
C ILE A 13 -4.50 1.23 10.08
N LEU A 14 -3.67 0.85 9.11
CA LEU A 14 -2.26 0.52 9.36
C LEU A 14 -1.47 1.72 9.89
N ALA A 15 -1.69 2.91 9.33
CA ALA A 15 -1.02 4.14 9.78
C ALA A 15 -1.42 4.49 11.22
N ILE A 16 -2.69 4.35 11.58
CA ILE A 16 -3.19 4.58 12.95
C ILE A 16 -2.61 3.53 13.92
N ALA A 17 -2.50 2.27 13.51
CA ALA A 17 -1.91 1.20 14.32
C ALA A 17 -0.40 1.41 14.58
N ALA A 18 0.29 2.19 13.76
CA ALA A 18 1.71 2.50 13.93
C ALA A 18 1.99 3.67 14.89
N VAL A 19 0.99 4.53 15.19
CA VAL A 19 1.13 5.69 16.10
C VAL A 19 1.69 5.33 17.49
N PRO A 20 1.21 4.29 18.20
CA PRO A 20 1.73 3.95 19.53
C PRO A 20 3.21 3.51 19.52
N ALA A 21 3.77 3.10 18.37
CA ALA A 21 5.18 2.77 18.22
C ALA A 21 6.10 3.99 18.41
N PHE A 22 5.61 5.17 18.02
CA PHE A 22 6.36 6.42 18.08
C PHE A 22 6.25 7.12 19.45
N ALA A 23 5.30 6.72 20.30
CA ALA A 23 5.08 7.34 21.61
C ALA A 23 6.07 6.86 22.70
N GLY A 24 6.82 5.77 22.46
CA GLY A 24 7.75 5.17 23.43
C GLY A 24 9.24 5.48 23.21
N GLN A 25 9.59 6.53 22.45
CA GLN A 25 10.98 6.78 21.99
C GLN A 25 11.95 7.26 23.08
N GLN A 26 11.55 7.31 24.35
CA GLN A 26 12.48 7.60 25.45
C GLN A 26 12.94 6.29 26.11
N THR A 27 13.83 5.57 25.45
CA THR A 27 14.72 4.62 26.14
C THR A 27 16.02 4.53 25.35
N GLU A 28 17.14 4.83 26.02
CA GLU A 28 18.51 4.89 25.49
C GLU A 28 19.04 3.52 24.98
N ASN A 29 18.16 2.53 24.84
CA ASN A 29 18.43 1.17 24.40
C ASN A 29 17.14 0.55 23.84
N SER A 30 16.81 0.81 22.58
CA SER A 30 15.64 0.22 21.91
C SER A 30 15.58 -1.29 22.18
N GLY A 31 14.71 -1.71 23.11
CA GLY A 31 14.69 -3.07 23.63
C GLY A 31 14.24 -4.08 22.57
N LEU A 32 14.44 -5.37 22.84
CA LEU A 32 14.05 -6.47 21.95
C LEU A 32 12.58 -6.35 21.48
N LEU A 33 11.69 -5.85 22.34
CA LEU A 33 10.28 -5.61 22.02
C LEU A 33 10.09 -4.59 20.89
N THR A 34 10.89 -3.53 20.83
CA THR A 34 10.85 -2.53 19.74
C THR A 34 11.29 -3.15 18.43
N TRP A 35 12.35 -3.97 18.46
CA TRP A 35 12.85 -4.68 17.28
C TRP A 35 11.83 -5.69 16.74
N LEU A 36 11.19 -6.44 17.63
CA LEU A 36 10.15 -7.40 17.26
C LEU A 36 8.91 -6.70 16.70
N PHE A 37 8.49 -5.60 17.32
CA PHE A 37 7.36 -4.81 16.85
C PHE A 37 7.62 -4.16 15.48
N LEU A 38 8.78 -3.55 15.30
CA LEU A 38 9.19 -2.96 14.03
C LEU A 38 9.33 -4.03 12.94
N GLY A 39 9.90 -5.19 13.28
CA GLY A 39 9.96 -6.34 12.40
C GLY A 39 8.57 -6.82 11.98
N PHE A 40 7.62 -6.92 12.93
CA PHE A 40 6.25 -7.32 12.65
C PHE A 40 5.52 -6.35 11.71
N ILE A 41 5.64 -5.03 11.94
CA ILE A 41 5.11 -4.03 11.01
C ILE A 41 5.80 -4.13 9.64
N GLY A 42 7.11 -4.35 9.61
CA GLY A 42 7.86 -4.56 8.37
C GLY A 42 7.32 -5.74 7.55
N LEU A 43 7.02 -6.87 8.19
CA LEU A 43 6.41 -8.03 7.54
C LEU A 43 5.03 -7.70 6.95
N ILE A 44 4.21 -6.90 7.64
CA ILE A 44 2.89 -6.47 7.15
C ILE A 44 3.03 -5.56 5.92
N VAL A 45 4.00 -4.65 5.92
CA VAL A 45 4.28 -3.77 4.76
C VAL A 45 4.75 -4.59 3.57
N VAL A 46 5.62 -5.58 3.77
CA VAL A 46 6.08 -6.49 2.71
C VAL A 46 4.92 -7.35 2.18
N GLY A 47 4.07 -7.89 3.05
CA GLY A 47 2.94 -8.72 2.67
C GLY A 47 1.89 -8.01 1.79
N GLN A 48 1.73 -6.70 1.93
CA GLN A 48 0.82 -5.91 1.10
C GLN A 48 1.50 -5.20 -0.08
N LEU A 49 2.84 -5.10 -0.08
CA LEU A 49 3.62 -4.52 -1.19
C LEU A 49 3.42 -5.30 -2.48
N ILE A 50 3.41 -6.64 -2.43
CA ILE A 50 3.21 -7.47 -3.62
C ILE A 50 1.81 -7.22 -4.24
N PRO A 51 0.69 -7.33 -3.50
CA PRO A 51 -0.63 -6.94 -4.00
C PRO A 51 -0.70 -5.50 -4.54
N ALA A 52 -0.04 -4.56 -3.86
CA ALA A 52 -0.04 -3.14 -4.25
C ALA A 52 0.70 -2.92 -5.57
N LEU A 53 1.85 -3.57 -5.77
CA LEU A 53 2.61 -3.50 -7.02
C LEU A 53 1.84 -4.14 -8.18
N VAL A 54 1.25 -5.32 -7.98
CA VAL A 54 0.44 -5.99 -9.02
C VAL A 54 -0.75 -5.13 -9.43
N MET A 55 -1.48 -4.55 -8.48
CA MET A 55 -2.56 -3.61 -8.79
C MET A 55 -2.05 -2.32 -9.46
N GLY A 56 -0.94 -1.76 -8.99
CA GLY A 56 -0.33 -0.55 -9.54
C GLY A 56 0.08 -0.73 -11.00
N PHE A 57 0.81 -1.80 -11.31
CA PHE A 57 1.19 -2.13 -12.69
C PHE A 57 -0.02 -2.40 -13.58
N GLY A 58 -1.04 -3.10 -13.07
CA GLY A 58 -2.29 -3.33 -13.80
C GLY A 58 -3.03 -2.03 -14.13
N MET A 59 -3.09 -1.09 -13.18
CA MET A 59 -3.70 0.23 -13.40
C MET A 59 -2.91 1.08 -14.40
N VAL A 60 -1.58 1.13 -14.29
CA VAL A 60 -0.73 1.87 -15.24
C VAL A 60 -0.89 1.33 -16.65
N LYS A 61 -0.84 0.00 -16.83
CA LYS A 61 -1.09 -0.61 -18.15
C LYS A 61 -2.51 -0.34 -18.67
N GLY A 62 -3.52 -0.37 -17.79
CA GLY A 62 -4.91 -0.09 -18.17
C GLY A 62 -5.13 1.36 -18.61
N VAL A 63 -4.53 2.33 -17.92
CA VAL A 63 -4.59 3.75 -18.28
C VAL A 63 -3.88 4.03 -19.60
N LEU A 64 -2.70 3.44 -19.81
CA LEU A 64 -1.94 3.61 -21.05
C LEU A 64 -2.65 2.96 -22.24
N SER A 65 -3.20 1.75 -22.07
CA SER A 65 -3.94 1.04 -23.14
C SER A 65 -5.27 1.70 -23.50
N SER A 66 -5.89 2.46 -22.59
CA SER A 66 -7.13 3.18 -22.89
C SER A 66 -6.91 4.40 -23.79
N SER A 67 -5.67 4.83 -24.00
CA SER A 67 -5.36 5.97 -24.88
C SER A 67 -5.23 5.56 -26.36
N ASP A 68 -5.16 4.26 -26.67
CA ASP A 68 -5.00 3.76 -28.04
C ASP A 68 -6.33 3.37 -28.72
N ASP A 69 -7.45 3.30 -27.97
CA ASP A 69 -8.74 2.80 -28.48
C ASP A 69 -9.73 3.89 -28.95
N HIS A 70 -9.21 5.07 -29.33
CA HIS A 70 -10.01 6.14 -29.95
C HIS A 70 -9.74 6.35 -31.45
N SER A 71 -8.94 5.49 -32.11
CA SER A 71 -8.57 5.70 -33.53
C SER A 71 -9.12 4.69 -34.55
N HIS A 72 -9.97 3.72 -34.19
CA HIS A 72 -10.43 2.73 -35.18
C HIS A 72 -11.89 2.25 -35.02
N LYS A 73 -12.85 3.17 -34.91
CA LYS A 73 -14.27 2.85 -35.22
C LYS A 73 -15.02 4.04 -35.84
N HIS A 74 -14.60 4.43 -37.05
CA HIS A 74 -15.46 5.17 -37.99
C HIS A 74 -15.12 4.77 -39.44
N SER A 75 -15.31 3.50 -39.78
CA SER A 75 -15.53 3.03 -41.16
C SER A 75 -15.62 1.50 -41.18
N ALA A 76 -16.83 0.97 -41.04
CA ALA A 76 -17.28 -0.30 -41.62
C ALA A 76 -18.79 -0.42 -41.36
#